data_AF-A0A496SLD0-F1
#
_entry.id   AF-A0A496SLD0-F1
#
_cell.length_a   1.000
_cell.length_b   1.000
_cell.length_c   1.000
_cell.angle_alpha   90.00
_cell.angle_beta   90.00
_cell.angle_gamma   90.00
#
_symmetry.space_group_name_H-M   'P 1'
#
loop_
_entity.id
_entity.type
_entity.pdbx_description
1 polymer ?
#
loop_
_entity_poly.entity_id
_entity_poly.type
_entity_poly.pdbx_seq_one_letter_code
_entity_poly.pdbx_strand_id
1 'polypeptide(L)'
;MPVWNHCRCRNRVERCRSGGTNDRGRNSHCVPNALLDVSIVMLNHFHGIIVLTDNGMGQSCISPSLLIQPVHRGEIAMSDRKNAPKVNPHRCLFTSEPIKIDGLLDEPAWQKAKPLNFIVPVTFEKTLSDTEARLLWDREYLYVGFKAYDRDIWSYYTQRDEPTCQEDVLEIFFKTDPTKEAYYNFEINALGTVYDAYNVRRQSAGGDHRWSKWNCEGLKVGVHIEGTLNNPEDEDEYWQLEVAIPFSELPSLKGKIPEPGDEWLFHLARYDYSVYLPEGVELSSCAPLSEVNFHRYEDWLTLRFEK
;
A
#
# COMPACT_ATOMS: atom_id res chain seq x y z
N MET A 1 -7.08 -33.80 26.65
CA MET A 1 -8.22 -33.57 25.72
C MET A 1 -9.48 -33.61 26.56
N PRO A 2 -10.34 -32.57 26.54
CA PRO A 2 -11.13 -32.22 25.35
C PRO A 2 -10.99 -30.75 24.93
N VAL A 3 -10.93 -30.45 23.63
CA VAL A 3 -12.02 -30.11 22.67
C VAL A 3 -12.44 -28.64 22.74
N TRP A 4 -12.15 -27.98 21.62
CA TRP A 4 -12.46 -26.61 21.23
C TRP A 4 -13.96 -26.30 21.27
N ASN A 5 -14.33 -25.11 21.74
CA ASN A 5 -15.66 -24.55 21.54
C ASN A 5 -15.56 -23.30 20.64
N HIS A 6 -16.15 -23.42 19.45
CA HIS A 6 -16.51 -22.31 18.59
C HIS A 6 -17.60 -21.46 19.24
N CYS A 7 -17.37 -20.16 19.39
CA CYS A 7 -18.44 -19.19 19.63
C CYS A 7 -18.98 -18.67 18.30
N ARG A 8 -20.09 -19.26 17.85
CA ARG A 8 -21.03 -18.63 16.90
C ARG A 8 -21.88 -17.63 17.66
N CYS A 9 -21.75 -16.33 17.39
CA CYS A 9 -22.77 -15.36 17.77
C CYS A 9 -23.81 -15.24 16.65
N ARG A 10 -25.02 -15.77 16.90
CA ARG A 10 -26.23 -15.54 16.12
C ARG A 10 -26.90 -14.26 16.62
N ASN A 11 -27.18 -13.32 15.72
CA ASN A 11 -28.03 -12.16 15.97
C ASN A 11 -29.45 -12.61 16.37
N ARG A 12 -29.92 -12.16 17.55
CA ARG A 12 -31.32 -12.30 18.00
C ARG A 12 -31.93 -10.90 18.13
N VAL A 13 -32.94 -10.62 17.30
CA VAL A 13 -33.79 -9.42 17.39
C VAL A 13 -35.05 -9.80 18.17
N GLU A 14 -35.31 -9.19 19.32
CA GLU A 14 -36.60 -9.31 20.03
C GLU A 14 -37.51 -8.11 19.70
N ARG A 15 -38.74 -8.40 19.27
CA ARG A 15 -39.80 -7.40 18.99
C ARG A 15 -40.50 -7.01 20.29
N CYS A 16 -40.54 -5.72 20.62
CA CYS A 16 -41.48 -5.21 21.64
C CYS A 16 -42.86 -4.93 21.03
N ARG A 17 -43.91 -5.45 21.67
CA ARG A 17 -45.33 -5.18 21.40
C ARG A 17 -45.79 -3.92 22.15
N SER A 18 -46.65 -3.13 21.49
CA SER A 18 -47.33 -1.95 22.02
C SER A 18 -48.43 -2.28 23.04
N GLY A 19 -48.57 -1.48 24.10
CA GLY A 19 -49.80 -1.38 24.89
C GLY A 19 -49.63 -0.70 26.24
N GLY A 20 -50.40 0.37 26.50
CA GLY A 20 -50.66 0.91 27.84
C GLY A 20 -50.65 2.43 27.95
N THR A 21 -51.83 3.04 28.06
CA THR A 21 -52.10 4.44 28.39
C THR A 21 -52.04 4.69 29.91
N ASN A 22 -51.44 5.79 30.38
CA ASN A 22 -52.12 6.70 31.32
C ASN A 22 -51.38 8.02 31.62
N ASP A 23 -52.19 9.09 31.63
CA ASP A 23 -52.17 10.32 32.43
C ASP A 23 -50.91 10.73 33.19
N ARG A 24 -50.07 11.48 32.50
CA ARG A 24 -49.67 12.86 32.86
C ARG A 24 -48.71 13.34 31.79
N GLY A 25 -49.09 14.38 31.04
CA GLY A 25 -48.30 14.94 29.95
C GLY A 25 -46.88 15.33 30.39
N ARG A 26 -45.91 14.47 30.09
CA ARG A 26 -44.47 14.72 29.95
C ARG A 26 -43.83 13.44 29.38
N ASN A 27 -43.45 13.44 28.10
CA ASN A 27 -42.67 12.35 27.53
C ASN A 27 -41.26 12.39 28.11
N SER A 28 -40.91 11.37 28.90
CA SER A 28 -39.52 10.96 29.13
C SER A 28 -39.19 9.88 28.10
N HIS A 29 -38.52 10.25 27.00
CA HIS A 29 -37.95 9.28 26.08
C HIS A 29 -36.61 8.78 26.63
N CYS A 30 -36.54 7.49 26.94
CA CYS A 30 -35.29 6.74 26.95
C CYS A 30 -34.75 6.74 25.51
N VAL A 31 -33.51 7.15 25.31
CA VAL A 31 -32.80 7.06 24.02
C VAL A 31 -32.20 5.65 23.92
N PRO A 32 -32.58 4.82 22.94
CA PRO A 32 -31.83 3.61 22.60
C PRO A 32 -30.57 4.00 21.82
N ASN A 33 -29.45 3.33 22.11
CA ASN A 33 -28.19 3.45 21.38
C ASN A 33 -28.41 3.49 19.85
N ALA A 34 -28.02 4.59 19.21
CA ALA A 34 -28.01 4.72 17.77
C ALA A 34 -26.82 3.92 17.20
N LEU A 35 -27.12 2.95 16.35
CA LEU A 35 -26.17 2.37 15.41
C LEU A 35 -25.76 3.46 14.41
N LEU A 36 -24.47 3.73 14.30
CA LEU A 36 -23.89 4.48 13.19
C LEU A 36 -23.94 3.58 11.94
N ASP A 37 -24.96 3.75 11.11
CA ASP A 37 -24.97 3.20 9.75
C ASP A 37 -24.09 4.09 8.88
N VAL A 38 -22.83 3.68 8.65
CA VAL A 38 -21.96 4.28 7.64
C VAL A 38 -22.33 3.67 6.29
N SER A 39 -23.26 4.31 5.58
CA SER A 39 -23.52 3.97 4.17
C SER A 39 -22.59 4.77 3.27
N ILE A 40 -21.56 4.12 2.72
CA ILE A 40 -20.74 4.68 1.65
C ILE A 40 -21.58 4.67 0.37
N VAL A 41 -22.09 5.82 -0.04
CA VAL A 41 -22.71 6.00 -1.36
C VAL A 41 -21.61 6.40 -2.34
N MET A 42 -21.10 5.43 -3.10
CA MET A 42 -20.24 5.70 -4.26
C MET A 42 -21.11 6.23 -5.40
N LEU A 43 -21.17 7.55 -5.55
CA LEU A 43 -21.66 8.18 -6.78
C LEU A 43 -20.47 8.45 -7.69
N ASN A 44 -20.50 7.84 -8.88
CA ASN A 44 -19.51 8.03 -9.92
C ASN A 44 -19.31 9.53 -10.17
N HIS A 45 -18.09 10.01 -9.88
CA HIS A 45 -17.54 11.36 -10.09
C HIS A 45 -17.45 12.34 -8.90
N PHE A 46 -17.31 11.88 -7.66
CA PHE A 46 -16.73 12.71 -6.58
C PHE A 46 -15.90 11.87 -5.59
N HIS A 47 -14.67 12.30 -5.29
CA HIS A 47 -13.87 11.77 -4.18
C HIS A 47 -13.79 12.84 -3.09
N GLY A 48 -14.67 12.74 -2.10
CA GLY A 48 -14.65 13.54 -0.89
C GLY A 48 -15.43 12.81 0.20
N ILE A 49 -14.88 12.76 1.41
CA ILE A 49 -15.55 12.17 2.58
C ILE A 49 -16.59 13.18 3.08
N ILE A 50 -17.87 12.78 3.11
CA ILE A 50 -18.92 13.55 3.78
C ILE A 50 -19.01 13.03 5.22
N VAL A 51 -18.52 13.81 6.17
CA VAL A 51 -18.75 13.56 7.60
C VAL A 51 -20.10 14.17 7.96
N LEU A 52 -21.11 13.33 8.20
CA LEU A 52 -22.38 13.78 8.78
C LEU A 52 -22.26 13.75 10.31
N THR A 53 -22.15 14.92 10.93
CA THR A 53 -22.31 15.04 12.39
C THR A 53 -23.78 15.22 12.72
N ASP A 54 -24.36 14.27 13.45
CA ASP A 54 -25.71 14.40 14.00
C ASP A 54 -25.69 15.34 15.22
N ASN A 55 -26.29 16.52 15.09
CA ASN A 55 -26.42 17.47 16.20
C ASN A 55 -27.72 17.28 17.00
N GLY A 56 -28.31 16.08 17.00
CA GLY A 56 -29.31 15.67 18.00
C GLY A 56 -30.62 16.45 18.00
N MET A 57 -30.88 17.26 16.97
CA MET A 57 -32.15 17.95 16.77
C MET A 57 -32.56 17.75 15.31
N GLY A 58 -33.44 16.77 15.07
CA GLY A 58 -33.87 16.32 13.75
C GLY A 58 -34.54 17.39 12.87
N GLN A 59 -33.73 18.28 12.29
CA GLN A 59 -34.08 19.15 11.18
C GLN A 59 -32.89 19.22 10.22
N SER A 60 -33.07 18.69 9.01
CA SER A 60 -32.12 18.92 7.93
C SER A 60 -32.26 20.36 7.45
N CYS A 61 -31.29 21.22 7.78
CA CYS A 61 -31.16 22.53 7.16
C CYS A 61 -29.94 22.51 6.25
N ILE A 62 -30.18 22.46 4.93
CA ILE A 62 -29.16 22.73 3.92
C ILE A 62 -28.95 24.25 3.92
N SER A 63 -27.79 24.72 4.38
CA SER A 63 -27.39 26.11 4.22
C SER A 63 -26.57 26.26 2.94
N PRO A 64 -27.04 26.98 1.91
CA PRO A 64 -26.32 27.14 0.66
C PRO A 64 -25.46 28.40 0.73
N SER A 65 -24.22 28.30 1.23
CA SER A 65 -23.20 29.36 1.10
C SER A 65 -21.80 28.84 1.43
N LEU A 66 -21.28 27.93 0.61
CA LEU A 66 -19.84 27.89 0.35
C LEU A 66 -19.67 27.59 -1.14
N LEU A 67 -19.55 28.66 -1.93
CA LEU A 67 -19.12 28.58 -3.32
C LEU A 67 -17.69 28.04 -3.32
N ILE A 68 -17.55 26.72 -3.44
CA ILE A 68 -16.32 26.10 -3.90
C ILE A 68 -16.19 26.55 -5.36
N GLN A 69 -15.31 27.50 -5.61
CA GLN A 69 -14.94 27.84 -6.98
C GLN A 69 -14.42 26.57 -7.65
N PRO A 70 -14.80 26.29 -8.91
CA PRO A 70 -14.25 25.16 -9.63
C PRO A 70 -12.73 25.36 -9.67
N VAL A 71 -11.99 24.48 -9.00
CA VAL A 71 -10.56 24.32 -9.27
C VAL A 71 -10.51 23.96 -10.75
N HIS A 72 -10.11 24.91 -11.58
CA HIS A 72 -9.78 24.63 -12.96
C HIS A 72 -8.80 23.46 -12.92
N ARG A 73 -9.22 22.29 -13.43
CA ARG A 73 -8.27 21.28 -13.90
C ARG A 73 -7.49 21.96 -15.02
N GLY A 74 -6.42 22.64 -14.63
CA GLY A 74 -5.32 22.87 -15.55
C GLY A 74 -4.82 21.48 -15.89
N GLU A 75 -5.19 20.97 -17.06
CA GLU A 75 -4.35 19.99 -17.71
C GLU A 75 -2.96 20.63 -17.80
N ILE A 76 -2.05 20.13 -16.98
CA ILE A 76 -0.63 20.41 -17.14
C ILE A 76 -0.32 19.86 -18.54
N ALA A 77 -0.13 20.75 -19.50
CA ALA A 77 0.19 20.38 -20.86
C ALA A 77 1.42 19.47 -20.87
N MET A 78 1.48 18.50 -21.79
CA MET A 78 2.63 17.59 -21.94
C MET A 78 3.99 18.32 -22.10
N SER A 79 3.98 19.64 -22.29
CA SER A 79 5.16 20.52 -22.30
C SER A 79 5.87 20.66 -20.96
N ASP A 80 5.22 20.40 -19.82
CA ASP A 80 5.78 20.70 -18.49
C ASP A 80 6.71 19.60 -17.95
N ARG A 81 6.83 18.45 -18.65
CA ARG A 81 7.90 17.46 -18.38
C ARG A 81 9.31 18.02 -18.53
N LYS A 82 9.49 19.17 -19.19
CA LYS A 82 10.81 19.80 -19.36
C LYS A 82 11.44 20.31 -18.06
N ASN A 83 10.65 20.46 -16.98
CA ASN A 83 11.12 20.98 -15.70
C ASN A 83 11.02 19.99 -14.53
N ALA A 84 10.63 18.73 -14.77
CA ALA A 84 10.77 17.70 -13.73
C ALA A 84 12.25 17.61 -13.33
N PRO A 85 12.59 17.57 -12.02
CA PRO A 85 13.97 17.42 -11.58
C PRO A 85 14.60 16.24 -12.32
N LYS A 86 15.73 16.45 -12.99
CA LYS A 86 16.50 15.35 -13.55
C LYS A 86 17.04 14.52 -12.39
N VAL A 87 16.32 13.48 -12.00
CA VAL A 87 16.78 12.53 -11.01
C VAL A 87 17.80 11.63 -11.71
N ASN A 88 19.03 11.62 -11.19
CA ASN A 88 20.04 10.67 -11.68
C ASN A 88 19.52 9.24 -11.44
N PRO A 89 19.80 8.29 -12.35
CA PRO A 89 19.43 6.90 -12.13
C PRO A 89 19.90 6.39 -10.77
N HIS A 90 19.03 5.65 -10.09
CA HIS A 90 19.39 4.93 -8.88
C HIS A 90 20.27 3.73 -9.27
N ARG A 91 21.43 3.61 -8.62
CA ARG A 91 22.44 2.59 -8.96
C ARG A 91 22.10 1.29 -8.22
N CYS A 92 21.73 0.26 -8.97
CA CYS A 92 21.61 -1.11 -8.47
C CYS A 92 22.98 -1.79 -8.56
N LEU A 93 23.64 -2.00 -7.42
CA LEU A 93 25.02 -2.50 -7.41
C LEU A 93 25.05 -4.03 -7.52
N PHE A 94 25.98 -4.54 -8.33
CA PHE A 94 26.23 -5.96 -8.44
C PHE A 94 26.87 -6.48 -7.14
N THR A 95 26.43 -7.65 -6.70
CA THR A 95 27.10 -8.39 -5.62
C THR A 95 27.47 -9.79 -6.08
N SER A 96 28.65 -10.24 -5.67
CA SER A 96 29.05 -11.65 -5.71
C SER A 96 29.01 -12.32 -4.34
N GLU A 97 28.76 -11.52 -3.30
CA GLU A 97 28.57 -12.00 -1.93
C GLU A 97 27.14 -12.55 -1.82
N PRO A 98 26.95 -13.75 -1.22
CA PRO A 98 25.63 -14.31 -1.06
C PRO A 98 24.78 -13.44 -0.14
N ILE A 99 23.52 -13.24 -0.52
CA ILE A 99 22.49 -12.59 0.30
C ILE A 99 21.61 -13.68 0.90
N LYS A 100 21.48 -13.70 2.23
CA LYS A 100 20.65 -14.67 2.93
C LYS A 100 19.29 -14.03 3.17
N ILE A 101 18.30 -14.47 2.39
CA ILE A 101 16.93 -13.96 2.45
C ILE A 101 16.23 -14.35 3.76
N ASP A 102 16.50 -13.61 4.84
CA ASP A 102 15.96 -13.84 6.18
C ASP A 102 15.28 -12.61 6.79
N GLY A 103 15.23 -11.50 6.03
CA GLY A 103 14.58 -10.26 6.44
C GLY A 103 15.54 -9.30 7.15
N LEU A 104 16.81 -9.63 7.33
CA LEU A 104 17.79 -8.74 7.93
C LEU A 104 18.70 -8.15 6.86
N LEU A 105 18.79 -6.82 6.78
CA LEU A 105 19.68 -6.12 5.83
C LEU A 105 21.10 -5.95 6.39
N ASP A 106 21.66 -6.98 7.01
CA ASP A 106 22.91 -6.90 7.77
C ASP A 106 24.16 -7.31 6.97
N GLU A 107 23.99 -7.89 5.78
CA GLU A 107 25.13 -8.28 4.95
C GLU A 107 25.95 -7.06 4.47
N PRO A 108 27.28 -7.22 4.33
CA PRO A 108 28.15 -6.14 3.86
C PRO A 108 27.76 -5.56 2.50
N ALA A 109 27.12 -6.35 1.63
CA ALA A 109 26.62 -5.89 0.35
C ALA A 109 25.50 -4.84 0.50
N TRP A 110 24.58 -5.01 1.45
CA TRP A 110 23.51 -4.04 1.73
C TRP A 110 24.08 -2.69 2.19
N GLN A 111 25.14 -2.72 2.99
CA GLN A 111 25.77 -1.49 3.49
C GLN A 111 26.45 -0.66 2.39
N LYS A 112 26.74 -1.26 1.23
CA LYS A 112 27.30 -0.56 0.05
C LYS A 112 26.21 0.06 -0.83
N ALA A 113 24.98 -0.47 -0.77
CA ALA A 113 23.85 0.04 -1.55
C ALA A 113 23.39 1.40 -1.02
N LYS A 114 23.12 2.33 -1.94
CA LYS A 114 22.60 3.65 -1.57
C LYS A 114 21.14 3.49 -1.07
N PRO A 115 20.78 4.02 0.11
CA PRO A 115 19.39 3.99 0.56
C PRO A 115 18.49 4.89 -0.30
N LEU A 116 17.25 4.44 -0.47
CA LEU A 116 16.11 5.20 -0.95
C LEU A 116 15.23 5.55 0.25
N ASN A 117 14.79 6.80 0.31
CA ASN A 117 13.86 7.27 1.32
C ASN A 117 12.49 7.50 0.69
N PHE A 118 11.46 7.46 1.52
CA PHE A 118 10.08 7.56 1.11
C PHE A 118 9.52 8.95 1.41
N ILE A 119 8.58 9.38 0.57
CA ILE A 119 7.85 10.65 0.69
C ILE A 119 6.36 10.39 0.43
N VAL A 120 5.52 11.29 0.95
CA VAL A 120 4.08 11.25 0.69
C VAL A 120 3.82 11.70 -0.75
N PRO A 121 3.11 10.91 -1.58
CA PRO A 121 2.73 11.30 -2.94
C PRO A 121 2.00 12.66 -2.97
N VAL A 122 2.11 13.39 -4.09
CA VAL A 122 1.49 14.71 -4.32
C VAL A 122 2.08 15.85 -3.47
N THR A 123 2.19 15.69 -2.15
CA THR A 123 2.71 16.73 -1.25
C THR A 123 4.24 16.73 -1.20
N PHE A 124 4.87 15.58 -1.45
CA PHE A 124 6.32 15.34 -1.34
C PHE A 124 6.86 15.62 0.07
N GLU A 125 5.98 15.61 1.07
CA GLU A 125 6.32 15.79 2.47
C GLU A 125 7.04 14.55 3.00
N LYS A 126 7.75 14.74 4.11
CA LYS A 126 8.32 13.64 4.87
C LYS A 126 7.18 12.75 5.39
N THR A 127 7.37 11.44 5.35
CA THR A 127 6.49 10.47 5.98
C THR A 127 6.48 10.66 7.51
N LEU A 128 5.36 10.30 8.14
CA LEU A 128 5.25 10.21 9.59
C LEU A 128 6.03 9.00 10.12
N SER A 129 6.03 7.92 9.34
CA SER A 129 6.79 6.70 9.60
C SER A 129 7.92 6.56 8.60
N ASP A 130 9.17 6.60 9.06
CA ASP A 130 10.33 6.52 8.17
C ASP A 130 10.41 5.13 7.50
N THR A 131 10.75 5.11 6.21
CA THR A 131 11.02 3.87 5.48
C THR A 131 12.26 4.06 4.62
N GLU A 132 13.16 3.09 4.70
CA GLU A 132 14.34 2.99 3.85
C GLU A 132 14.26 1.75 2.98
N ALA A 133 14.70 1.85 1.73
CA ALA A 133 14.88 0.69 0.86
C ALA A 133 16.24 0.68 0.18
N ARG A 134 16.72 -0.51 -0.19
CA ARG A 134 17.98 -0.73 -0.89
C ARG A 134 17.77 -1.76 -2.00
N LEU A 135 18.51 -1.61 -3.10
CA LEU A 135 18.50 -2.54 -4.21
C LEU A 135 19.90 -3.03 -4.53
N LEU A 136 20.00 -4.32 -4.78
CA LEU A 136 21.20 -5.02 -5.25
C LEU A 136 20.80 -5.97 -6.38
N TRP A 137 21.78 -6.49 -7.10
CA TRP A 137 21.53 -7.57 -8.06
C TRP A 137 22.72 -8.50 -8.17
N ASP A 138 22.49 -9.71 -8.63
CA ASP A 138 23.54 -10.63 -9.05
C ASP A 138 23.19 -11.27 -10.41
N ARG A 139 23.73 -12.47 -10.71
CA ARG A 139 23.42 -13.15 -11.96
C ARG A 139 22.06 -13.86 -11.97
N GLU A 140 21.44 -14.02 -10.82
CA GLU A 140 20.22 -14.82 -10.64
C GLU A 140 19.02 -13.97 -10.20
N TYR A 141 19.24 -12.97 -9.34
CA TYR A 141 18.18 -12.21 -8.68
C TYR A 141 18.36 -10.69 -8.79
N LEU A 142 17.23 -10.01 -8.84
CA LEU A 142 17.10 -8.66 -8.31
C LEU A 142 16.78 -8.77 -6.81
N TYR A 143 17.56 -8.11 -5.97
CA TYR A 143 17.32 -8.04 -4.53
C TYR A 143 16.71 -6.70 -4.15
N VAL A 144 15.67 -6.74 -3.33
CA VAL A 144 15.04 -5.54 -2.76
C VAL A 144 14.91 -5.72 -1.26
N GLY A 145 15.49 -4.80 -0.50
CA GLY A 145 15.45 -4.79 0.95
C GLY A 145 14.75 -3.53 1.46
N PHE A 146 13.92 -3.67 2.49
CA PHE A 146 13.25 -2.57 3.16
C PHE A 146 13.51 -2.60 4.67
N LYS A 147 13.51 -1.42 5.28
CA LYS A 147 13.33 -1.23 6.71
C LYS A 147 12.24 -0.17 6.91
N ALA A 148 11.10 -0.60 7.44
CA ALA A 148 9.93 0.22 7.67
C ALA A 148 9.76 0.42 9.17
N TYR A 149 9.97 1.63 9.67
CA TYR A 149 9.63 1.97 11.05
C TYR A 149 8.12 2.04 11.17
N ASP A 150 7.59 1.36 12.16
CA ASP A 150 6.16 1.17 12.33
C ASP A 150 5.87 0.97 13.81
N ARG A 151 4.86 1.67 14.32
CA ARG A 151 4.48 1.62 15.74
C ARG A 151 3.33 0.64 15.98
N ASP A 152 2.71 0.11 14.94
CA ASP A 152 1.54 -0.79 15.03
C ASP A 152 1.55 -1.74 13.83
N ILE A 153 2.39 -2.78 13.88
CA ILE A 153 2.57 -3.69 12.75
C ILE A 153 1.36 -4.62 12.66
N TRP A 154 0.64 -4.51 11.55
CA TRP A 154 -0.67 -5.12 11.34
C TRP A 154 -0.74 -5.94 10.05
N SER A 155 -0.91 -7.26 10.18
CA SER A 155 -1.05 -8.18 9.04
C SER A 155 -1.74 -9.50 9.42
N TYR A 156 -2.77 -9.89 8.66
CA TYR A 156 -3.60 -11.08 8.86
C TYR A 156 -3.71 -11.96 7.61
N TYR A 157 -3.50 -11.41 6.41
CA TYR A 157 -3.54 -12.22 5.18
C TYR A 157 -2.36 -13.20 5.13
N THR A 158 -2.65 -14.46 4.84
CA THR A 158 -1.69 -15.58 4.92
C THR A 158 -1.60 -16.38 3.62
N GLN A 159 -2.54 -16.19 2.70
CA GLN A 159 -2.61 -16.91 1.44
C GLN A 159 -2.15 -16.01 0.31
N ARG A 160 -1.34 -16.56 -0.60
CA ARG A 160 -0.91 -15.85 -1.80
C ARG A 160 -2.11 -15.27 -2.55
N ASP A 161 -1.93 -14.08 -3.12
CA ASP A 161 -2.93 -13.34 -3.89
C ASP A 161 -4.15 -12.84 -3.08
N GLU A 162 -4.10 -12.93 -1.74
CA GLU A 162 -5.00 -12.17 -0.87
C GLU A 162 -4.74 -10.65 -0.99
N PRO A 163 -5.73 -9.79 -0.65
CA PRO A 163 -5.61 -8.35 -0.84
C PRO A 163 -4.72 -7.70 0.23
N THR A 164 -3.41 -7.94 0.15
CA THR A 164 -2.37 -7.47 1.09
C THR A 164 -2.32 -5.95 1.21
N CYS A 165 -2.74 -5.18 0.20
CA CYS A 165 -2.87 -3.72 0.28
C CYS A 165 -3.95 -3.19 1.23
N GLN A 166 -4.67 -4.05 1.96
CA GLN A 166 -5.62 -3.65 3.01
C GLN A 166 -5.04 -3.75 4.43
N GLU A 167 -3.73 -3.95 4.55
CA GLU A 167 -2.96 -4.05 5.79
C GLU A 167 -1.53 -3.54 5.54
N ASP A 168 -0.61 -3.68 6.50
CA ASP A 168 0.77 -3.23 6.29
C ASP A 168 1.42 -4.01 5.17
N VAL A 169 1.87 -3.26 4.15
CA VAL A 169 2.42 -3.84 2.94
C VAL A 169 3.52 -2.98 2.37
N LEU A 170 4.57 -3.64 1.89
CA LEU A 170 5.64 -3.05 1.11
C LEU A 170 5.53 -3.56 -0.33
N GLU A 171 5.60 -2.62 -1.26
CA GLU A 171 5.32 -2.89 -2.67
C GLU A 171 6.53 -2.60 -3.55
N ILE A 172 6.74 -3.46 -4.54
CA ILE A 172 7.84 -3.39 -5.50
C ILE A 172 7.25 -3.30 -6.91
N PHE A 173 7.57 -2.23 -7.63
CA PHE A 173 7.16 -2.02 -9.01
C PHE A 173 8.37 -1.85 -9.93
N PHE A 174 8.37 -2.52 -11.08
CA PHE A 174 9.38 -2.26 -12.10
C PHE A 174 8.95 -2.59 -13.53
N LYS A 175 9.62 -1.92 -14.49
CA LYS A 175 9.53 -2.12 -15.93
C LYS A 175 10.90 -2.48 -16.45
N THR A 176 11.01 -3.67 -16.99
CA THR A 176 12.26 -4.14 -17.62
C THR A 176 12.52 -3.50 -18.99
N ASP A 177 11.48 -2.95 -19.62
CA ASP A 177 11.57 -2.18 -20.87
C ASP A 177 10.71 -0.91 -20.72
N PRO A 178 11.33 0.28 -20.56
CA PRO A 178 10.63 1.55 -20.42
C PRO A 178 9.70 1.90 -21.59
N THR A 179 9.87 1.26 -22.76
CA THR A 179 9.08 1.53 -23.97
C THR A 179 7.82 0.68 -24.08
N LYS A 180 7.67 -0.35 -23.24
CA LYS A 180 6.49 -1.23 -23.23
C LYS A 180 5.51 -0.81 -22.16
N GLU A 181 4.24 -1.15 -22.33
CA GLU A 181 3.25 -0.97 -21.27
C GLU A 181 3.48 -1.92 -20.10
N ALA A 182 4.01 -3.12 -20.38
CA ALA A 182 4.10 -4.18 -19.39
C ALA A 182 4.97 -3.82 -18.17
N TYR A 183 4.57 -4.26 -16.99
CA TYR A 183 5.29 -4.03 -15.73
C TYR A 183 4.94 -5.11 -14.69
N TYR A 184 5.76 -5.20 -13.66
CA TYR A 184 5.57 -6.10 -12.53
C TYR A 184 5.14 -5.31 -11.30
N ASN A 185 4.27 -5.90 -10.49
CA ASN A 185 4.07 -5.47 -9.12
C ASN A 185 4.11 -6.67 -8.17
N PHE A 186 4.72 -6.45 -7.01
CA PHE A 186 4.73 -7.35 -5.88
C PHE A 186 4.25 -6.56 -4.67
N GLU A 187 3.37 -7.15 -3.88
CA GLU A 187 2.87 -6.61 -2.62
C GLU A 187 3.16 -7.68 -1.57
N ILE A 188 3.95 -7.34 -0.54
CA ILE A 188 4.35 -8.29 0.50
C ILE A 188 4.06 -7.69 1.87
N ASN A 189 3.24 -8.38 2.65
CA ASN A 189 2.85 -7.94 3.99
C ASN A 189 3.88 -8.35 5.06
N ALA A 190 3.64 -7.93 6.31
CA ALA A 190 4.50 -8.26 7.45
C ALA A 190 4.50 -9.76 7.84
N LEU A 191 3.64 -10.58 7.24
CA LEU A 191 3.68 -12.05 7.37
C LEU A 191 4.47 -12.74 6.25
N GLY A 192 4.95 -11.99 5.25
CA GLY A 192 5.60 -12.53 4.06
C GLY A 192 4.63 -13.13 3.04
N THR A 193 3.33 -12.87 3.18
CA THR A 193 2.32 -13.23 2.18
C THR A 193 2.53 -12.37 0.95
N VAL A 194 2.54 -13.03 -0.20
CA VAL A 194 2.84 -12.39 -1.48
C VAL A 194 1.57 -12.26 -2.28
N TYR A 195 1.35 -11.07 -2.81
CA TYR A 195 0.60 -10.86 -4.03
C TYR A 195 1.58 -10.47 -5.13
N ASP A 196 1.47 -11.06 -6.32
CA ASP A 196 2.30 -10.68 -7.46
C ASP A 196 1.55 -10.71 -8.79
N ALA A 197 1.90 -9.78 -9.68
CA ALA A 197 1.30 -9.74 -11.00
C ALA A 197 2.25 -9.19 -12.07
N TYR A 198 2.10 -9.79 -13.25
CA TYR A 198 2.64 -9.28 -14.51
C TYR A 198 1.51 -8.58 -15.29
N ASN A 199 1.56 -7.26 -15.30
CA ASN A 199 0.54 -6.40 -15.89
C ASN A 199 0.91 -6.09 -17.34
N VAL A 200 0.20 -6.66 -18.31
CA VAL A 200 0.53 -6.51 -19.75
C VAL A 200 0.06 -5.19 -20.37
N ARG A 201 -0.90 -4.49 -19.75
CA ARG A 201 -1.43 -3.19 -20.19
C ARG A 201 -1.84 -2.33 -19.00
N ARG A 202 -1.86 -1.02 -19.20
CA ARG A 202 -2.36 -0.06 -18.20
C ARG A 202 -3.80 0.37 -18.53
N GLN A 203 -4.83 -0.34 -18.03
CA GLN A 203 -6.24 0.13 -17.90
C GLN A 203 -7.18 -1.03 -17.48
N SER A 204 -8.30 -0.86 -16.76
CA SER A 204 -9.14 0.32 -16.44
C SER A 204 -9.75 0.21 -15.03
N ALA A 205 -10.11 1.35 -14.44
CA ALA A 205 -11.17 1.39 -13.43
C ALA A 205 -12.41 0.62 -13.94
N GLY A 206 -12.77 -0.49 -13.29
CA GLY A 206 -14.05 -1.16 -13.47
C GLY A 206 -14.11 -2.43 -14.34
N GLY A 207 -13.12 -3.33 -14.32
CA GLY A 207 -13.27 -4.65 -14.96
C GLY A 207 -12.54 -5.79 -14.25
N ASP A 208 -13.24 -6.91 -14.01
CA ASP A 208 -12.83 -8.13 -13.27
C ASP A 208 -11.67 -8.94 -13.88
N HIS A 209 -10.95 -8.41 -14.87
CA HIS A 209 -9.83 -9.10 -15.53
C HIS A 209 -8.53 -8.46 -15.10
N ARG A 210 -8.36 -8.45 -13.78
CA ARG A 210 -7.44 -7.51 -13.16
C ARG A 210 -5.98 -7.93 -13.36
N TRP A 211 -5.68 -9.21 -13.60
CA TRP A 211 -4.29 -9.66 -13.69
C TRP A 211 -4.13 -10.84 -14.65
N SER A 212 -3.02 -10.88 -15.40
CA SER A 212 -2.57 -12.19 -15.87
C SER A 212 -2.17 -12.95 -14.60
N LYS A 213 -2.83 -14.07 -14.30
CA LYS A 213 -2.47 -14.93 -13.17
C LYS A 213 -1.04 -15.43 -13.43
N TRP A 214 -0.08 -14.75 -12.85
CA TRP A 214 1.33 -15.04 -12.97
C TRP A 214 1.89 -15.01 -11.56
N ASN A 215 2.48 -16.14 -11.18
CA ASN A 215 3.22 -16.25 -9.94
C ASN A 215 4.70 -16.29 -10.32
N CYS A 216 5.50 -15.46 -9.68
CA CYS A 216 6.95 -15.52 -9.70
C CYS A 216 7.38 -16.75 -8.93
N GLU A 217 7.64 -17.84 -9.64
CA GLU A 217 8.17 -19.06 -9.05
C GLU A 217 9.57 -18.81 -8.48
N GLY A 218 9.98 -19.51 -7.43
CA GLY A 218 11.32 -19.31 -6.84
C GLY A 218 11.59 -17.92 -6.23
N LEU A 219 10.58 -17.04 -6.14
CA LEU A 219 10.63 -15.82 -5.33
C LEU A 219 10.97 -16.20 -3.89
N LYS A 220 11.96 -15.51 -3.31
CA LYS A 220 12.34 -15.68 -1.90
C LYS A 220 11.95 -14.45 -1.14
N VAL A 221 11.35 -14.64 0.03
CA VAL A 221 10.88 -13.60 0.93
C VAL A 221 11.36 -13.93 2.34
N GLY A 222 12.03 -12.96 2.97
CA GLY A 222 12.43 -12.99 4.36
C GLY A 222 11.81 -11.79 5.07
N VAL A 223 11.25 -12.01 6.26
CA VAL A 223 10.65 -10.95 7.07
C VAL A 223 11.20 -11.03 8.48
N HIS A 224 11.55 -9.88 9.03
CA HIS A 224 11.93 -9.71 10.41
C HIS A 224 11.09 -8.60 11.03
N ILE A 225 10.55 -8.86 12.22
CA ILE A 225 9.77 -7.90 13.00
C ILE A 225 10.50 -7.65 14.31
N GLU A 226 10.75 -6.37 14.61
CA GLU A 226 11.17 -5.90 15.92
C GLU A 226 9.96 -5.24 16.58
N GLY A 227 9.16 -6.06 17.26
CA GLY A 227 7.84 -5.70 17.78
C GLY A 227 6.93 -6.92 18.01
N THR A 228 5.65 -6.66 18.24
CA THR A 228 4.57 -7.63 18.44
C THR A 228 3.52 -7.48 17.34
N LEU A 229 3.56 -8.37 16.35
CA LEU A 229 2.57 -8.38 15.27
C LEU A 229 1.12 -8.43 15.80
N ASN A 230 0.26 -7.56 15.26
CA ASN A 230 -1.18 -7.49 15.52
C ASN A 230 -1.58 -7.14 16.96
N ASN A 231 -0.77 -6.37 17.67
CA ASN A 231 -1.08 -5.92 19.02
C ASN A 231 -1.16 -4.39 19.11
N PRO A 232 -2.36 -3.80 19.03
CA PRO A 232 -2.50 -2.34 19.12
C PRO A 232 -2.35 -1.80 20.56
N GLU A 233 -2.06 -2.67 21.54
CA GLU A 233 -1.87 -2.28 22.95
C GLU A 233 -0.41 -1.96 23.29
N ASP A 234 0.56 -2.30 22.43
CA ASP A 234 1.96 -1.89 22.54
C ASP A 234 2.40 -0.97 21.38
N GLU A 235 3.69 -0.67 21.34
CA GLU A 235 4.32 0.09 20.26
C GLU A 235 5.47 -0.73 19.71
N ASP A 236 5.46 -0.93 18.39
CA ASP A 236 6.51 -1.60 17.66
C ASP A 236 7.65 -0.65 17.27
N GLU A 237 8.81 -1.20 16.87
CA GLU A 237 9.92 -0.40 16.38
C GLU A 237 9.97 -0.35 14.86
N TYR A 238 10.07 -1.52 14.23
CA TYR A 238 10.15 -1.64 12.78
C TYR A 238 9.90 -3.07 12.33
N TRP A 239 9.64 -3.23 11.04
CA TRP A 239 9.81 -4.49 10.34
C TRP A 239 10.69 -4.32 9.11
N GLN A 240 11.29 -5.42 8.69
CA GLN A 240 12.17 -5.50 7.55
C GLN A 240 11.69 -6.59 6.62
N LEU A 241 11.83 -6.29 5.34
CA LEU A 241 11.48 -7.19 4.26
C LEU A 241 12.70 -7.33 3.36
N GLU A 242 13.00 -8.57 3.00
CA GLU A 242 14.05 -8.90 2.05
C GLU A 242 13.51 -9.83 0.97
N VAL A 243 13.68 -9.44 -0.29
CA VAL A 243 13.11 -10.13 -1.44
C VAL A 243 14.20 -10.43 -2.45
N ALA A 244 14.27 -11.68 -2.93
CA ALA A 244 15.05 -12.06 -4.10
C ALA A 244 14.14 -12.50 -5.24
N ILE A 245 14.10 -11.69 -6.30
CA ILE A 245 13.24 -11.87 -7.47
C ILE A 245 14.07 -12.54 -8.59
N PRO A 246 13.81 -13.81 -8.94
CA PRO A 246 14.59 -14.51 -9.95
C PRO A 246 14.37 -13.95 -11.35
N PHE A 247 15.43 -13.57 -12.04
CA PHE A 247 15.34 -13.07 -13.42
C PHE A 247 14.77 -14.11 -14.39
N SER A 248 14.99 -15.40 -14.12
CA SER A 248 14.47 -16.51 -14.94
C SER A 248 12.95 -16.52 -15.04
N GLU A 249 12.26 -15.96 -14.04
CA GLU A 249 10.81 -15.99 -13.95
C GLU A 249 10.13 -14.75 -14.51
N LEU A 250 10.89 -13.76 -14.96
CA LEU A 250 10.34 -12.53 -15.54
C LEU A 250 10.07 -12.72 -17.05
N PRO A 251 8.81 -12.86 -17.50
CA PRO A 251 8.54 -13.21 -18.90
C PRO A 251 9.03 -12.17 -19.91
N SER A 252 9.13 -10.89 -19.52
CA SER A 252 9.61 -9.81 -20.38
C SER A 252 11.10 -9.95 -20.72
N LEU A 253 11.90 -10.60 -19.88
CA LEU A 253 13.34 -10.78 -20.10
C LEU A 253 13.66 -11.91 -21.07
N LYS A 254 12.71 -12.84 -21.31
CA LYS A 254 12.88 -13.96 -22.26
C LYS A 254 14.16 -14.77 -22.00
N GLY A 255 14.45 -15.04 -20.74
CA GLY A 255 15.63 -15.79 -20.29
C GLY A 255 16.94 -15.01 -20.28
N LYS A 256 16.90 -13.69 -20.51
CA LYS A 256 18.06 -12.81 -20.33
C LYS A 256 18.14 -12.33 -18.88
N ILE A 257 19.33 -11.87 -18.50
CA ILE A 257 19.57 -11.16 -17.24
C ILE A 257 20.05 -9.74 -17.57
N PRO A 258 19.93 -8.78 -16.65
CA PRO A 258 20.49 -7.44 -16.84
C PRO A 258 22.00 -7.49 -17.09
N GLU A 259 22.50 -6.57 -17.90
CA GLU A 259 23.92 -6.28 -18.07
C GLU A 259 24.28 -4.93 -17.44
N PRO A 260 25.54 -4.71 -17.01
CA PRO A 260 25.95 -3.41 -16.52
C PRO A 260 25.69 -2.30 -17.55
N GLY A 261 24.94 -1.28 -17.13
CA GLY A 261 24.48 -0.18 -17.98
C GLY A 261 23.02 -0.28 -18.41
N ASP A 262 22.37 -1.44 -18.24
CA ASP A 262 20.94 -1.57 -18.49
C ASP A 262 20.12 -0.67 -17.55
N GLU A 263 19.00 -0.16 -18.06
CA GLU A 263 18.11 0.73 -17.32
C GLU A 263 16.67 0.24 -17.33
N TRP A 264 16.09 0.17 -16.14
CA TRP A 264 14.68 -0.13 -15.90
C TRP A 264 13.97 1.11 -15.34
N LEU A 265 12.64 1.13 -15.38
CA LEU A 265 11.87 2.04 -14.53
C LEU A 265 11.43 1.28 -13.27
N PHE A 266 11.43 1.94 -12.13
CA PHE A 266 11.02 1.32 -10.87
C PHE A 266 10.45 2.32 -9.88
N HIS A 267 9.70 1.79 -8.93
CA HIS A 267 9.19 2.51 -7.78
C HIS A 267 8.92 1.50 -6.65
N LEU A 268 9.13 1.93 -5.41
CA LEU A 268 8.86 1.16 -4.20
C LEU A 268 7.86 1.94 -3.33
N ALA A 269 6.86 1.25 -2.81
CA ALA A 269 5.75 1.85 -2.09
C ALA A 269 5.53 1.21 -0.72
N ARG A 270 4.81 1.92 0.15
CA ARG A 270 4.36 1.42 1.45
C ARG A 270 2.92 1.86 1.70
N TYR A 271 2.13 0.94 2.23
CA TYR A 271 0.93 1.23 2.99
C TYR A 271 1.28 0.97 4.47
N ASP A 272 1.13 2.00 5.30
CA ASP A 272 1.30 1.94 6.75
C ASP A 272 -0.07 2.16 7.37
N TYR A 273 -0.64 1.12 7.98
CA TYR A 273 -1.90 1.15 8.70
C TYR A 273 -1.62 1.13 10.19
N SER A 274 -1.96 2.21 10.88
CA SER A 274 -1.60 2.34 12.30
C SER A 274 -2.63 3.16 13.07
N VAL A 275 -2.95 2.71 14.28
CA VAL A 275 -3.76 3.48 15.25
C VAL A 275 -3.10 4.79 15.68
N TYR A 276 -1.79 4.95 15.43
CA TYR A 276 -1.03 6.15 15.77
C TYR A 276 -1.02 7.21 14.65
N LEU A 277 -1.53 6.87 13.46
CA LEU A 277 -1.61 7.80 12.33
C LEU A 277 -2.94 8.58 12.34
N PRO A 278 -2.94 9.89 12.02
CA PRO A 278 -4.15 10.72 12.09
C PRO A 278 -5.34 10.22 11.27
N GLU A 279 -5.07 9.67 10.08
CA GLU A 279 -6.08 9.13 9.16
C GLU A 279 -6.16 7.59 9.22
N GLY A 280 -5.46 6.96 10.17
CA GLY A 280 -5.34 5.50 10.29
C GLY A 280 -4.50 4.82 9.22
N VAL A 281 -4.06 5.55 8.18
CA VAL A 281 -3.20 5.04 7.12
C VAL A 281 -2.32 6.15 6.53
N GLU A 282 -1.07 5.82 6.18
CA GLU A 282 -0.17 6.65 5.39
C GLU A 282 0.32 5.87 4.16
N LEU A 283 0.17 6.48 2.98
CA LEU A 283 0.71 5.94 1.73
C LEU A 283 2.00 6.69 1.39
N SER A 284 3.07 5.96 1.15
CA SER A 284 4.36 6.55 0.83
C SER A 284 5.08 5.85 -0.32
N SER A 285 5.99 6.58 -0.95
CA SER A 285 6.63 6.21 -2.20
C SER A 285 8.07 6.70 -2.24
N CYS A 286 8.99 5.89 -2.79
CA CYS A 286 10.34 6.36 -3.07
C CYS A 286 10.43 7.29 -4.29
N ALA A 287 9.40 7.29 -5.15
CA ALA A 287 9.30 8.12 -6.34
C ALA A 287 8.44 9.38 -6.07
N PRO A 288 8.70 10.51 -6.72
CA PRO A 288 7.90 11.72 -6.56
C PRO A 288 6.62 11.63 -7.41
N LEU A 289 5.67 10.78 -6.97
CA LEU A 289 4.42 10.57 -7.68
C LEU A 289 3.54 11.83 -7.65
N SER A 290 3.07 12.24 -8.84
CA SER A 290 2.22 13.43 -9.03
C SER A 290 0.75 13.21 -8.67
N GLU A 291 0.37 11.94 -8.47
CA GLU A 291 -0.97 11.49 -8.09
C GLU A 291 -0.83 10.33 -7.09
N VAL A 292 -1.84 10.11 -6.24
CA VAL A 292 -1.92 8.92 -5.36
C VAL A 292 -2.29 7.70 -6.23
N ASN A 293 -1.32 7.23 -7.02
CA ASN A 293 -1.45 6.13 -7.96
C ASN A 293 -0.10 5.46 -8.19
N PHE A 294 0.17 4.36 -7.47
CA PHE A 294 1.44 3.62 -7.55
C PHE A 294 1.70 2.99 -8.92
N HIS A 295 0.67 2.77 -9.73
CA HIS A 295 0.79 2.22 -11.09
C HIS A 295 1.15 3.27 -12.16
N ARG A 296 1.35 4.54 -11.77
CA ARG A 296 1.63 5.65 -12.67
C ARG A 296 3.13 5.75 -13.04
N TYR A 297 3.59 4.79 -13.83
CA TYR A 297 4.99 4.67 -14.27
C TYR A 297 5.65 5.85 -14.97
N GLU A 298 4.94 6.93 -15.36
CA GLU A 298 5.61 8.15 -15.86
C GLU A 298 6.30 8.96 -14.76
N ASP A 299 5.99 8.68 -13.49
CA ASP A 299 6.65 9.31 -12.33
C ASP A 299 7.70 8.39 -11.68
N TRP A 300 7.85 7.15 -12.18
CA TRP A 300 8.81 6.19 -11.64
C TRP A 300 10.25 6.62 -11.90
N LEU A 301 11.14 6.18 -11.01
CA LEU A 301 12.57 6.44 -11.10
C LEU A 301 13.24 5.52 -12.12
N THR A 302 14.43 5.90 -12.59
CA THR A 302 15.29 5.01 -13.38
C THR A 302 16.16 4.17 -12.44
N LEU A 303 16.16 2.85 -12.61
CA LEU A 303 17.11 1.93 -11.99
C LEU A 303 18.20 1.59 -13.01
N ARG A 304 19.47 1.77 -12.67
CA ARG A 304 20.60 1.43 -13.52
C ARG A 304 21.41 0.30 -12.90
N PHE A 305 21.62 -0.78 -13.64
CA PHE A 305 22.43 -1.92 -13.21
C PHE A 305 23.91 -1.59 -13.34
N GLU A 306 24.67 -1.73 -12.25
CA GLU A 306 26.09 -1.42 -12.20
C GLU A 306 26.90 -2.55 -11.58
N LYS A 307 28.20 -2.57 -11.90
CA LYS A 307 29.15 -3.58 -11.41
C LYS A 307 29.83 -3.18 -10.11
#